data_AF-A0A1Q9PA15-F1
#
_entry.id   AF-A0A1Q9PA15-F1
#
_cell.length_a   1.000
_cell.length_b   1.000
_cell.length_c   1.000
_cell.angle_alpha   90.00
_cell.angle_beta   90.00
_cell.angle_gamma   90.00
#
_symmetry.space_group_name_H-M   'P 1'
#
loop_
_entity.id
_entity.type
_entity.pdbx_description
1 polymer ?
#
loop_
_entity_poly.entity_id
_entity_poly.type
_entity_poly.pdbx_seq_one_letter_code
_entity_poly.pdbx_strand_id
1 'polypeptide(L)'
;MKESQTKITTVITIILLIFFLSFINKTNNEFVEADFYVPAIFNAGGILLDTENLSLVLEDAEVVYDIAYSIEDFTGSNYVNKDAHLLKYNFSGEYVISNSNETVNVLVGLPLTDWFFDRDIENFIIQANGTSITGYTVFEVLYSFNQTLIDIVEKSLNDSINNIRLDISTFLFFDLTFEAHSNTILSYSYSCQYKRGPYGDCEILYYISEVRVNYFIGTAKTWKHNITETIQMTVDGTQPDNWTKPCLVTQNNNDTDYLWSWEDEPVTQDIVGIVYEFEELECKKTTSTPAILSSLFLYLVIVITLRKRKNSG
;
A
#
# COMPACT_ATOMS: atom_id res chain seq x y z
N MET A 1 55.50 -4.87 48.87
CA MET A 1 54.07 -4.49 48.77
C MET A 1 53.70 -3.85 47.42
N LYS A 2 54.45 -2.86 46.91
CA LYS A 2 54.21 -2.23 45.58
C LYS A 2 54.23 -3.20 44.40
N GLU A 3 55.11 -4.20 44.42
CA GLU A 3 55.25 -5.17 43.31
C GLU A 3 54.03 -6.11 43.20
N SER A 4 53.43 -6.50 44.34
CA SER A 4 52.22 -7.31 44.39
C SER A 4 51.00 -6.54 43.86
N GLN A 5 50.88 -5.25 44.17
CA GLN A 5 49.80 -4.39 43.67
C GLN A 5 49.87 -4.17 42.15
N THR A 6 51.07 -4.11 41.58
CA THR A 6 51.28 -3.93 40.13
C THR A 6 50.85 -5.17 39.35
N LYS A 7 51.14 -6.36 39.88
CA LYS A 7 50.70 -7.64 39.29
C LYS A 7 49.19 -7.80 39.32
N ILE A 8 48.54 -7.47 40.44
CA ILE A 8 47.06 -7.54 40.56
C ILE A 8 46.38 -6.59 39.57
N THR A 9 46.90 -5.37 39.42
CA THR A 9 46.33 -4.39 38.49
C THR A 9 46.42 -4.87 37.04
N THR A 10 47.56 -5.43 36.64
CA THR A 10 47.79 -5.94 35.28
C THR A 10 46.86 -7.11 34.95
N VAL A 11 46.67 -8.03 35.90
CA VAL A 11 45.77 -9.18 35.72
C VAL A 11 44.32 -8.74 35.57
N ILE A 12 43.86 -7.77 36.37
CA ILE A 12 42.50 -7.21 36.26
C ILE A 12 42.31 -6.54 34.90
N THR A 13 43.29 -5.77 34.41
CA THR A 13 43.21 -5.13 33.08
C THR A 13 43.12 -6.15 31.96
N ILE A 14 43.88 -7.24 32.01
CA ILE A 14 43.83 -8.29 30.98
C ILE A 14 42.49 -9.03 31.01
N ILE A 15 41.97 -9.39 32.20
CA ILE A 15 40.66 -10.05 32.34
C ILE A 15 39.54 -9.15 31.77
N LEU A 16 39.59 -7.85 32.06
CA LEU A 16 38.63 -6.89 31.54
C LEU A 16 38.75 -6.73 30.02
N LEU A 17 39.97 -6.71 29.46
CA LEU A 17 40.19 -6.65 28.02
C LEU A 17 39.61 -7.88 27.31
N ILE A 18 39.84 -9.07 27.86
CA ILE A 18 39.30 -10.33 27.32
C ILE A 18 37.76 -10.34 27.40
N PHE A 19 37.18 -9.90 28.52
CA PHE A 19 35.73 -9.75 28.66
C PHE A 19 35.15 -8.74 27.66
N PHE A 20 35.87 -7.65 27.39
CA PHE A 20 35.48 -6.64 26.41
C PHE A 20 35.51 -7.17 24.98
N LEU A 21 36.58 -7.89 24.61
CA LEU A 21 36.73 -8.54 23.30
C LEU A 21 35.67 -9.63 23.08
N SER A 22 35.28 -10.35 24.14
CA SER A 22 34.21 -11.36 24.04
C SER A 22 32.80 -10.76 23.98
N PHE A 23 32.60 -9.53 24.47
CA PHE A 23 31.35 -8.77 24.24
C PHE A 23 31.28 -8.13 22.86
N ILE A 24 32.40 -7.63 22.31
CA ILE A 24 32.47 -7.12 20.93
C ILE A 24 32.15 -8.23 19.91
N ASN A 25 32.59 -9.47 20.17
CA ASN A 25 32.26 -10.60 19.29
C ASN A 25 30.83 -11.15 19.48
N LYS A 26 30.10 -10.67 20.51
CA LYS A 26 28.75 -11.13 20.87
C LYS A 26 27.70 -10.02 20.75
N THR A 27 28.01 -8.91 20.08
CA THR A 27 26.98 -8.16 19.35
C THR A 27 26.58 -9.02 18.16
N ASN A 28 25.78 -10.05 18.45
CA ASN A 28 25.00 -10.74 17.46
C ASN A 28 24.27 -9.66 16.67
N ASN A 29 24.40 -9.71 15.34
CA ASN A 29 23.39 -9.15 14.47
C ASN A 29 22.11 -9.91 14.81
N GLU A 30 21.36 -9.45 15.81
CA GLU A 30 19.97 -9.84 15.96
C GLU A 30 19.26 -9.25 14.74
N PHE A 31 19.15 -10.08 13.71
CA PHE A 31 18.18 -9.88 12.65
C PHE A 31 16.82 -9.91 13.36
N VAL A 32 16.18 -8.75 13.43
CA VAL A 32 14.76 -8.71 13.77
C VAL A 32 14.06 -9.15 12.50
N GLU A 33 13.75 -10.44 12.43
CA GLU A 33 12.78 -10.97 11.47
C GLU A 33 11.47 -10.22 11.74
N ALA A 34 11.12 -9.26 10.88
CA ALA A 34 9.85 -8.57 11.01
C ALA A 34 8.83 -9.38 10.21
N ASP A 35 8.01 -10.15 10.91
CA ASP A 35 7.00 -11.07 10.36
C ASP A 35 5.80 -10.40 9.65
N PHE A 36 5.96 -9.20 9.09
CA PHE A 36 4.85 -8.50 8.46
C PHE A 36 5.23 -8.04 7.05
N TYR A 37 5.11 -8.98 6.11
CA TYR A 37 4.97 -8.69 4.68
C TYR A 37 3.59 -8.11 4.45
N VAL A 38 3.52 -6.86 4.02
CA VAL A 38 2.27 -6.23 3.63
C VAL A 38 2.44 -5.75 2.20
N PRO A 39 1.81 -6.37 1.20
CA PRO A 39 1.83 -5.84 -0.15
C PRO A 39 1.18 -4.45 -0.14
N ALA A 40 1.74 -3.44 -0.81
CA ALA A 40 0.97 -2.23 -1.07
C ALA A 40 0.05 -2.52 -2.24
N ILE A 41 -1.26 -2.46 -2.01
CA ILE A 41 -2.28 -2.84 -2.95
C ILE A 41 -3.13 -1.60 -3.17
N PHE A 42 -3.15 -1.14 -4.41
CA PHE A 42 -4.00 -0.06 -4.87
C PHE A 42 -5.05 -0.67 -5.76
N ASN A 43 -6.28 -0.69 -5.29
CA ASN A 43 -7.37 -1.18 -6.11
C ASN A 43 -8.47 -0.12 -6.23
N ALA A 44 -8.96 0.01 -7.44
CA ALA A 44 -10.30 0.49 -7.70
C ALA A 44 -11.09 -0.66 -8.31
N GLY A 45 -12.41 -0.58 -8.28
CA GLY A 45 -13.27 -1.52 -9.00
C GLY A 45 -14.35 -0.81 -9.78
N GLY A 46 -15.10 -1.59 -10.54
CA GLY A 46 -16.33 -1.10 -11.15
C GLY A 46 -17.40 -0.79 -10.11
N ILE A 47 -18.57 -0.45 -10.62
CA ILE A 47 -19.70 -0.01 -9.79
C ILE A 47 -20.50 -1.21 -9.31
N LEU A 48 -20.76 -1.28 -8.01
CA LEU A 48 -21.69 -2.22 -7.39
C LEU A 48 -23.07 -1.57 -7.24
N LEU A 49 -24.11 -2.34 -7.51
CA LEU A 49 -25.50 -1.95 -7.32
C LEU A 49 -26.19 -2.91 -6.36
N ASP A 50 -27.20 -2.44 -5.64
CA ASP A 50 -28.19 -3.34 -5.03
C ASP A 50 -29.10 -3.90 -6.14
N THR A 51 -28.80 -5.12 -6.62
CA THR A 51 -29.26 -5.63 -7.92
C THR A 51 -30.63 -6.31 -7.95
N GLU A 52 -31.37 -6.35 -6.83
CA GLU A 52 -32.69 -6.99 -6.85
C GLU A 52 -33.71 -6.15 -7.64
N ASN A 53 -33.90 -6.52 -8.91
CA ASN A 53 -34.92 -6.06 -9.86
C ASN A 53 -34.62 -4.80 -10.68
N LEU A 54 -33.38 -4.33 -10.72
CA LEU A 54 -33.03 -3.22 -11.59
C LEU A 54 -32.84 -3.67 -13.04
N SER A 55 -33.28 -2.82 -13.96
CA SER A 55 -33.12 -2.97 -15.42
C SER A 55 -32.02 -2.06 -15.95
N LEU A 56 -31.03 -1.80 -15.10
CA LEU A 56 -29.86 -1.02 -15.44
C LEU A 56 -28.86 -1.90 -16.17
N VAL A 57 -28.24 -1.36 -17.21
CA VAL A 57 -27.21 -2.03 -18.01
C VAL A 57 -25.97 -1.15 -18.04
N LEU A 58 -24.81 -1.74 -17.77
CA LEU A 58 -23.53 -1.08 -18.02
C LEU A 58 -23.23 -1.25 -19.51
N GLU A 59 -23.41 -0.17 -20.27
CA GLU A 59 -23.24 -0.15 -21.73
C GLU A 59 -21.77 -0.09 -22.11
N ASP A 60 -21.01 0.74 -21.39
CA ASP A 60 -19.60 0.99 -21.64
C ASP A 60 -18.91 1.45 -20.35
N ALA A 61 -17.62 1.15 -20.25
CA ALA A 61 -16.77 1.60 -19.15
C ALA A 61 -15.34 1.84 -19.65
N GLU A 62 -14.80 3.01 -19.32
CA GLU A 62 -13.42 3.38 -19.63
C GLU A 62 -12.69 3.70 -18.34
N VAL A 63 -11.60 2.97 -18.10
CA VAL A 63 -10.78 3.10 -16.90
C VAL A 63 -9.35 3.38 -17.31
N VAL A 64 -8.79 4.44 -16.74
CA VAL A 64 -7.43 4.89 -17.01
C VAL A 64 -6.67 5.00 -15.69
N TYR A 65 -5.48 4.39 -15.68
CA TYR A 65 -4.46 4.63 -14.68
C TYR A 65 -3.25 5.27 -15.34
N ASP A 66 -2.85 6.44 -14.86
CA ASP A 66 -1.55 7.03 -15.16
C ASP A 66 -0.61 6.74 -13.99
N ILE A 67 0.42 5.95 -14.22
CA ILE A 67 1.31 5.43 -13.19
C ILE A 67 2.71 5.96 -13.44
N ALA A 68 3.25 6.72 -12.51
CA ALA A 68 4.63 7.17 -12.54
C ALA A 68 5.39 6.53 -11.39
N TYR A 69 6.38 5.71 -11.73
CA TYR A 69 7.19 5.03 -10.73
C TYR A 69 8.67 5.38 -10.87
N SER A 70 9.25 5.82 -9.77
CA SER A 70 10.63 6.29 -9.70
C SER A 70 11.33 5.83 -8.43
N ILE A 71 12.65 5.66 -8.54
CA ILE A 71 13.55 5.43 -7.42
C ILE A 71 14.25 6.76 -7.15
N GLU A 72 14.01 7.34 -5.97
CA GLU A 72 14.58 8.62 -5.55
C GLU A 72 15.63 8.41 -4.44
N ASP A 73 16.70 9.21 -4.49
CA ASP A 73 17.63 9.32 -3.37
C ASP A 73 17.04 10.24 -2.30
N PHE A 74 16.77 9.72 -1.11
CA PHE A 74 16.28 10.53 0.01
C PHE A 74 17.41 10.83 1.00
N THR A 75 17.93 12.06 0.95
CA THR A 75 18.91 12.56 1.92
C THR A 75 18.20 13.27 3.07
N GLY A 76 17.85 12.52 4.12
CA GLY A 76 17.42 13.08 5.40
C GLY A 76 18.61 13.39 6.30
N SER A 77 18.44 14.29 7.29
CA SER A 77 19.55 14.77 8.13
C SER A 77 20.28 13.71 8.94
N ASN A 78 19.72 12.50 9.10
CA ASN A 78 20.33 11.39 9.86
C ASN A 78 20.37 10.04 9.10
N TYR A 79 19.83 9.96 7.89
CA TYR A 79 19.79 8.71 7.10
C TYR A 79 19.93 9.01 5.61
N VAL A 80 20.82 8.29 4.95
CA VAL A 80 20.89 8.24 3.48
C VAL A 80 20.11 7.00 3.08
N ASN A 81 18.84 7.16 2.69
CA ASN A 81 18.15 6.09 1.99
C ASN A 81 18.46 6.26 0.51
N LYS A 82 19.45 5.50 0.03
CA LYS A 82 19.59 5.23 -1.39
C LYS A 82 18.48 4.21 -1.68
N ASP A 83 17.62 4.49 -2.63
CA ASP A 83 16.48 3.63 -3.03
C ASP A 83 15.15 3.90 -2.30
N ALA A 84 14.73 5.16 -2.13
CA ALA A 84 13.35 5.47 -1.77
C ALA A 84 12.44 5.25 -2.98
N HIS A 85 11.48 4.34 -2.87
CA HIS A 85 10.55 4.04 -3.96
C HIS A 85 9.35 4.99 -3.89
N LEU A 86 9.09 5.69 -4.99
CA LEU A 86 7.97 6.60 -5.13
C LEU A 86 7.07 6.12 -6.27
N LEU A 87 5.87 5.70 -5.92
CA LEU A 87 4.79 5.42 -6.86
C LEU A 87 3.78 6.58 -6.78
N LYS A 88 3.54 7.25 -7.89
CA LYS A 88 2.40 8.16 -8.05
C LYS A 88 1.45 7.51 -9.03
N TYR A 89 0.16 7.61 -8.77
CA TYR A 89 -0.81 7.22 -9.76
C TYR A 89 -2.05 8.10 -9.74
N ASN A 90 -2.61 8.32 -10.92
CA ASN A 90 -3.92 8.94 -11.11
C ASN A 90 -4.86 7.87 -11.64
N PHE A 91 -6.04 7.80 -11.05
CA PHE A 91 -7.12 6.95 -11.50
C PHE A 91 -8.24 7.82 -12.05
N SER A 92 -8.82 7.39 -13.17
CA SER A 92 -10.08 7.92 -13.70
C SER A 92 -10.91 6.77 -14.27
N GLY A 93 -12.15 6.65 -13.82
CA GLY A 93 -13.14 5.72 -14.38
C GLY A 93 -14.37 6.48 -14.85
N GLU A 94 -14.85 6.16 -16.03
CA GLU A 94 -16.12 6.63 -16.60
C GLU A 94 -16.98 5.41 -16.96
N TYR A 95 -18.26 5.45 -16.57
CA TYR A 95 -19.19 4.34 -16.72
C TYR A 95 -20.50 4.87 -17.32
N VAL A 96 -20.90 4.31 -18.45
CA VAL A 96 -22.14 4.63 -19.15
C VAL A 96 -23.19 3.60 -18.78
N ILE A 97 -24.21 4.03 -18.03
CA ILE A 97 -25.26 3.15 -17.53
C ILE A 97 -26.58 3.53 -18.19
N SER A 98 -27.21 2.59 -18.89
CA SER A 98 -28.54 2.80 -19.45
C SER A 98 -29.63 2.33 -18.50
N ASN A 99 -30.75 3.07 -18.50
CA ASN A 99 -31.99 2.66 -17.88
C ASN A 99 -33.10 2.64 -18.93
N SER A 100 -33.51 1.46 -19.38
CA SER A 100 -34.56 1.30 -20.38
C SER A 100 -35.98 1.38 -19.83
N ASN A 101 -36.14 1.46 -18.50
CA ASN A 101 -37.41 1.28 -17.81
C ASN A 101 -37.83 2.55 -17.05
N GLU A 102 -38.48 2.43 -15.90
CA GLU A 102 -38.92 3.56 -15.09
C GLU A 102 -37.76 4.22 -14.33
N THR A 103 -37.97 5.47 -13.89
CA THR A 103 -36.98 6.19 -13.08
C THR A 103 -36.80 5.44 -11.76
N VAL A 104 -35.55 5.09 -11.45
CA VAL A 104 -35.19 4.34 -10.25
C VAL A 104 -34.15 5.11 -9.44
N ASN A 105 -34.26 5.02 -8.12
CA ASN A 105 -33.23 5.49 -7.20
C ASN A 105 -32.51 4.28 -6.62
N VAL A 106 -31.18 4.29 -6.70
CA VAL A 106 -30.35 3.11 -6.42
C VAL A 106 -29.19 3.53 -5.53
N LEU A 107 -28.91 2.70 -4.52
CA LEU A 107 -27.69 2.80 -3.75
C LEU A 107 -26.53 2.23 -4.57
N VAL A 108 -25.57 3.09 -4.89
CA VAL A 108 -24.39 2.77 -5.68
C VAL A 108 -23.20 2.62 -4.75
N GLY A 109 -22.43 1.53 -4.90
CA GLY A 109 -21.22 1.25 -4.14
C GLY A 109 -19.97 1.30 -5.02
N LEU A 110 -18.93 1.99 -4.58
CA LEU A 110 -17.59 1.94 -5.17
C LEU A 110 -16.66 1.17 -4.22
N PRO A 111 -16.15 -0.01 -4.62
CA PRO A 111 -15.19 -0.76 -3.82
C PRO A 111 -13.81 -0.12 -3.91
N LEU A 112 -13.22 0.13 -2.74
CA LEU A 112 -11.89 0.72 -2.58
C LEU A 112 -11.09 -0.12 -1.57
N THR A 113 -9.77 -0.02 -1.62
CA THR A 113 -8.90 -0.64 -0.61
C THR A 113 -8.93 0.15 0.69
N ASP A 114 -8.68 -0.49 1.84
CA ASP A 114 -8.65 0.19 3.14
C ASP A 114 -7.66 1.33 3.23
N TRP A 115 -6.55 1.21 2.53
CA TRP A 115 -5.56 2.28 2.49
C TRP A 115 -5.97 3.46 1.62
N PHE A 116 -7.19 3.47 1.09
CA PHE A 116 -7.72 4.61 0.38
C PHE A 116 -7.82 5.82 1.31
N PHE A 117 -8.30 5.67 2.55
CA PHE A 117 -8.44 6.82 3.47
C PHE A 117 -7.22 7.10 4.35
N ASP A 118 -6.33 6.14 4.52
CA ASP A 118 -5.08 6.31 5.28
C ASP A 118 -3.93 6.92 4.45
N ARG A 119 -4.10 7.06 3.14
CA ARG A 119 -3.07 7.61 2.23
C ARG A 119 -3.40 9.02 1.79
N ASP A 120 -2.39 9.70 1.25
CA ASP A 120 -2.46 11.02 0.62
C ASP A 120 -3.30 10.94 -0.69
N ILE A 121 -4.59 10.64 -0.56
CA ILE A 121 -5.53 10.75 -1.66
C ILE A 121 -5.87 12.22 -1.84
N GLU A 122 -5.65 12.67 -3.05
CA GLU A 122 -5.89 14.03 -3.48
C GLU A 122 -6.91 14.04 -4.61
N ASN A 123 -7.63 15.15 -4.72
CA ASN A 123 -8.53 15.41 -5.85
C ASN A 123 -9.58 14.31 -6.09
N PHE A 124 -10.06 13.67 -5.02
CA PHE A 124 -11.16 12.72 -5.13
C PHE A 124 -12.42 13.43 -5.64
N ILE A 125 -12.93 12.99 -6.79
CA ILE A 125 -14.12 13.54 -7.43
C ILE A 125 -15.00 12.39 -7.87
N ILE A 126 -16.30 12.44 -7.54
CA ILE A 126 -17.34 11.59 -8.14
C ILE A 126 -18.35 12.52 -8.81
N GLN A 127 -18.77 12.20 -10.04
CA GLN A 127 -19.75 12.97 -10.80
C GLN A 127 -20.79 12.08 -11.46
N ALA A 128 -22.04 12.53 -11.49
CA ALA A 128 -23.08 11.98 -12.36
C ALA A 128 -23.48 13.04 -13.39
N ASN A 129 -23.37 12.71 -14.67
CA ASN A 129 -23.66 13.61 -15.80
C ASN A 129 -22.91 14.95 -15.65
N GLY A 130 -21.64 14.89 -15.23
CA GLY A 130 -20.77 16.05 -14.99
C GLY A 130 -21.09 16.85 -13.72
N THR A 131 -22.07 16.44 -12.91
CA THR A 131 -22.43 17.09 -11.65
C THR A 131 -21.82 16.35 -10.47
N SER A 132 -21.05 17.04 -9.64
CA SER A 132 -20.42 16.43 -8.47
C SER A 132 -21.41 15.87 -7.46
N ILE A 133 -21.15 14.64 -7.00
CA ILE A 133 -21.90 13.97 -5.94
C ILE A 133 -21.24 14.32 -4.59
N THR A 134 -21.94 15.07 -3.75
CA THR A 134 -21.39 15.58 -2.47
C THR A 134 -21.88 14.82 -1.24
N GLY A 135 -22.86 13.91 -1.41
CA GLY A 135 -23.43 13.11 -0.34
C GLY A 135 -23.08 11.64 -0.52
N TYR A 136 -21.90 11.23 -0.04
CA TYR A 136 -21.49 9.84 0.01
C TYR A 136 -21.14 9.43 1.44
N THR A 137 -21.33 8.15 1.74
CA THR A 137 -21.00 7.53 3.03
C THR A 137 -19.83 6.58 2.82
N VAL A 138 -18.78 6.74 3.60
CA VAL A 138 -17.69 5.77 3.68
C VAL A 138 -18.12 4.61 4.59
N PHE A 139 -17.97 3.38 4.12
CA PHE A 139 -18.28 2.19 4.87
C PHE A 139 -17.07 1.26 4.91
N GLU A 140 -16.55 1.02 6.13
CA GLU A 140 -15.44 0.10 6.36
C GLU A 140 -15.97 -1.25 6.92
N VAL A 141 -15.69 -2.35 6.21
CA VAL A 141 -16.09 -3.72 6.53
C VAL A 141 -15.32 -4.28 7.73
N LEU A 142 -14.14 -3.75 8.06
CA LEU A 142 -13.34 -4.24 9.19
C LEU A 142 -14.01 -4.02 10.56
N TYR A 143 -14.91 -3.04 10.71
CA TYR A 143 -15.38 -2.60 12.04
C TYR A 143 -16.80 -1.98 12.14
N SER A 144 -17.75 -2.21 11.23
CA SER A 144 -19.03 -1.47 11.23
C SER A 144 -20.32 -2.28 11.53
N PHE A 145 -21.24 -1.65 12.28
CA PHE A 145 -22.45 -2.17 12.91
C PHE A 145 -23.72 -2.22 12.03
N ASN A 146 -23.61 -2.08 10.69
CA ASN A 146 -24.78 -2.05 9.78
C ASN A 146 -24.91 -3.32 8.95
N GLN A 147 -25.71 -4.27 9.43
CA GLN A 147 -25.93 -5.58 8.80
C GLN A 147 -26.43 -5.48 7.34
N THR A 148 -27.25 -4.48 7.01
CA THR A 148 -27.82 -4.36 5.65
C THR A 148 -26.77 -4.02 4.59
N LEU A 149 -25.79 -3.16 4.92
CA LEU A 149 -24.70 -2.84 4.00
C LEU A 149 -23.72 -4.01 3.87
N ILE A 150 -23.50 -4.76 4.95
CA ILE A 150 -22.72 -6.00 4.92
C ILE A 150 -23.39 -7.00 4.00
N ASP A 151 -24.70 -7.22 4.11
CA ASP A 151 -25.42 -8.18 3.28
C ASP A 151 -25.36 -7.80 1.78
N ILE A 152 -25.46 -6.51 1.44
CA ILE A 152 -25.32 -6.01 0.05
C ILE A 152 -23.90 -6.24 -0.47
N VAL A 153 -22.89 -5.91 0.34
CA VAL A 153 -21.47 -6.09 0.00
C VAL A 153 -21.13 -7.57 -0.12
N GLU A 154 -21.45 -8.39 0.88
CA GLU A 154 -21.20 -9.83 0.88
C GLU A 154 -21.92 -10.52 -0.27
N LYS A 155 -23.17 -10.18 -0.56
CA LYS A 155 -23.91 -10.73 -1.70
C LYS A 155 -23.26 -10.32 -3.02
N SER A 156 -23.01 -9.03 -3.21
CA SER A 156 -22.41 -8.53 -4.45
C SER A 156 -20.99 -9.07 -4.66
N LEU A 157 -20.19 -9.18 -3.60
CA LEU A 157 -18.84 -9.74 -3.66
C LEU A 157 -18.84 -11.24 -3.88
N ASN A 158 -19.69 -12.00 -3.17
CA ASN A 158 -19.78 -13.46 -3.34
C ASN A 158 -20.25 -13.85 -4.75
N ASP A 159 -21.17 -13.07 -5.32
CA ASP A 159 -21.66 -13.30 -6.69
C ASP A 159 -20.63 -12.88 -7.76
N SER A 160 -19.73 -11.96 -7.42
CA SER A 160 -18.83 -11.32 -8.40
C SER A 160 -17.38 -11.80 -8.36
N ILE A 161 -16.86 -12.15 -7.19
CA ILE A 161 -15.42 -12.41 -6.98
C ILE A 161 -15.25 -13.74 -6.25
N ASN A 162 -14.78 -14.76 -6.97
CA ASN A 162 -14.69 -16.12 -6.45
C ASN A 162 -13.41 -16.30 -5.65
N ASN A 163 -13.51 -16.52 -4.33
CA ASN A 163 -12.42 -16.99 -3.46
C ASN A 163 -11.16 -16.12 -3.38
N ILE A 164 -11.14 -14.93 -3.97
CA ILE A 164 -10.09 -13.97 -3.64
C ILE A 164 -10.47 -13.42 -2.27
N ARG A 165 -9.64 -13.72 -1.27
CA ARG A 165 -9.66 -13.03 0.02
C ARG A 165 -9.25 -11.58 -0.28
N LEU A 166 -10.23 -10.83 -0.73
CA LEU A 166 -10.09 -9.45 -1.10
C LEU A 166 -9.93 -8.66 0.17
N ASP A 167 -8.81 -7.96 0.30
CA ASP A 167 -8.65 -6.85 1.24
C ASP A 167 -9.45 -5.62 0.73
N ILE A 168 -10.67 -5.86 0.22
CA ILE A 168 -11.67 -4.82 0.01
C ILE A 168 -12.44 -4.75 1.31
N SER A 169 -12.03 -3.81 2.15
CA SER A 169 -12.75 -3.54 3.38
C SER A 169 -13.28 -2.13 3.41
N THR A 170 -13.29 -1.41 2.29
CA THR A 170 -13.76 -0.04 2.21
C THR A 170 -14.65 0.19 0.99
N PHE A 171 -15.80 0.81 1.21
CA PHE A 171 -16.78 1.11 0.18
C PHE A 171 -17.22 2.57 0.30
N LEU A 172 -17.43 3.22 -0.84
CA LEU A 172 -18.15 4.48 -0.92
C LEU A 172 -19.55 4.24 -1.42
N PHE A 173 -20.55 4.60 -0.62
CA PHE A 173 -21.95 4.48 -0.97
C PHE A 173 -22.59 5.85 -1.23
N PHE A 174 -23.38 5.97 -2.28
CA PHE A 174 -24.18 7.15 -2.56
C PHE A 174 -25.48 6.78 -3.29
N ASP A 175 -26.53 7.55 -3.08
CA ASP A 175 -27.78 7.40 -3.81
C ASP A 175 -27.66 8.08 -5.18
N LEU A 176 -28.05 7.37 -6.24
CA LEU A 176 -28.09 7.89 -7.59
C LEU A 176 -29.45 7.63 -8.23
N THR A 177 -29.98 8.64 -8.91
CA THR A 177 -31.24 8.51 -9.65
C THR A 177 -30.93 8.28 -11.13
N PHE A 178 -31.45 7.20 -11.68
CA PHE A 178 -31.36 6.86 -13.10
C PHE A 178 -32.70 7.17 -13.75
N GLU A 179 -32.71 8.17 -14.64
CA GLU A 179 -33.94 8.61 -15.30
C GLU A 179 -34.43 7.56 -16.31
N ALA A 180 -35.75 7.45 -16.45
CA ALA A 180 -36.39 6.53 -17.38
C ALA A 180 -35.94 6.78 -18.83
N HIS A 181 -35.60 5.70 -19.55
CA HIS A 181 -35.18 5.73 -20.97
C HIS A 181 -33.99 6.67 -21.24
N SER A 182 -33.02 6.69 -20.32
CA SER A 182 -31.86 7.58 -20.40
C SER A 182 -30.56 6.85 -20.08
N ASN A 183 -29.45 7.50 -20.45
CA ASN A 183 -28.12 7.09 -20.04
C ASN A 183 -27.63 8.05 -18.95
N THR A 184 -27.02 7.48 -17.93
CA THR A 184 -26.29 8.20 -16.89
C THR A 184 -24.81 7.92 -17.05
N ILE A 185 -24.01 8.97 -17.14
CA ILE A 185 -22.56 8.89 -17.10
C ILE A 185 -22.15 9.07 -15.64
N LEU A 186 -21.62 8.01 -15.02
CA LEU A 186 -21.02 8.07 -13.70
C LEU A 186 -19.51 8.07 -13.88
N SER A 187 -18.83 9.04 -13.29
CA SER A 187 -17.37 9.08 -13.30
C SER A 187 -16.82 9.29 -11.91
N TYR A 188 -15.65 8.71 -11.65
CA TYR A 188 -14.89 9.03 -10.46
C TYR A 188 -13.40 9.02 -10.74
N SER A 189 -12.67 9.89 -10.06
CA SER A 189 -11.23 10.05 -10.23
C SER A 189 -10.56 10.42 -8.92
N TYR A 190 -9.27 10.08 -8.82
CA TYR A 190 -8.43 10.47 -7.71
C TYR A 190 -6.96 10.37 -8.06
N SER A 191 -6.15 11.11 -7.32
CA SER A 191 -4.70 10.98 -7.32
C SER A 191 -4.26 10.35 -6.01
N CYS A 192 -3.22 9.53 -6.06
CA CYS A 192 -2.59 9.01 -4.86
C CYS A 192 -1.09 8.94 -5.05
N GLN A 193 -0.38 9.17 -3.96
CA GLN A 193 1.05 8.97 -3.89
C GLN A 193 1.37 7.95 -2.80
N TYR A 194 2.22 7.01 -3.15
CA TYR A 194 2.86 6.11 -2.21
C TYR A 194 4.36 6.30 -2.20
N LYS A 195 4.87 6.50 -1.00
CA LYS A 195 6.31 6.62 -0.76
C LYS A 195 6.76 5.56 0.22
N ARG A 196 7.67 4.70 -0.22
CA ARG A 196 8.40 3.77 0.64
C ARG A 196 9.62 4.49 1.23
N GLY A 197 9.60 4.75 2.54
CA GLY A 197 10.74 5.30 3.26
C GLY A 197 10.66 4.98 4.77
N PRO A 198 11.79 4.98 5.50
CA PRO A 198 11.77 4.72 6.93
C PRO A 198 11.06 5.88 7.65
N TYR A 199 9.87 5.61 8.18
CA TYR A 199 9.23 6.50 9.15
C TYR A 199 9.92 6.31 10.51
N GLY A 200 10.86 7.19 10.84
CA GLY A 200 11.39 7.35 12.19
C GLY A 200 12.47 6.36 12.64
N ASP A 201 13.04 6.66 13.81
CA ASP A 201 14.11 5.91 14.47
C ASP A 201 13.58 4.57 15.00
N CYS A 202 13.45 3.57 14.12
CA CYS A 202 13.10 2.19 14.44
C CYS A 202 11.82 2.00 15.28
N GLU A 203 10.63 2.00 14.67
CA GLU A 203 9.52 1.20 15.19
C GLU A 203 8.48 0.96 14.09
N ILE A 204 8.49 -0.27 13.57
CA ILE A 204 7.60 -0.84 12.54
C ILE A 204 7.92 -0.37 11.11
N LEU A 205 9.00 -0.93 10.56
CA LEU A 205 9.22 -1.00 9.12
C LEU A 205 8.26 -2.05 8.57
N TYR A 206 7.12 -1.65 8.01
CA TYR A 206 6.39 -2.53 7.11
C TYR A 206 7.29 -2.81 5.91
N TYR A 207 7.73 -4.06 5.75
CA TYR A 207 8.45 -4.47 4.57
C TYR A 207 7.43 -4.71 3.46
N ILE A 208 7.36 -3.74 2.57
CA ILE A 208 6.58 -3.86 1.35
C ILE A 208 7.49 -4.54 0.34
N SER A 209 7.29 -5.85 0.15
CA SER A 209 8.02 -6.68 -0.83
C SER A 209 7.43 -6.55 -2.23
N GLU A 210 6.21 -6.04 -2.34
CA GLU A 210 5.56 -5.81 -3.63
C GLU A 210 4.58 -4.64 -3.57
N VAL A 211 4.42 -3.96 -4.70
CA VAL A 211 3.38 -2.98 -4.96
C VAL A 211 2.52 -3.49 -6.10
N ARG A 212 1.22 -3.64 -5.87
CA ARG A 212 0.22 -4.04 -6.85
C ARG A 212 -0.68 -2.85 -7.17
N VAL A 213 -0.83 -2.52 -8.44
CA VAL A 213 -1.87 -1.61 -8.93
C VAL A 213 -2.86 -2.46 -9.71
N ASN A 214 -4.04 -2.69 -9.13
CA ASN A 214 -5.06 -3.51 -9.75
C ASN A 214 -6.37 -2.77 -9.97
N TYR A 215 -7.17 -3.34 -10.87
CA TYR A 215 -8.56 -3.02 -11.08
C TYR A 215 -9.42 -4.27 -10.90
N PHE A 216 -10.49 -4.16 -10.11
CA PHE A 216 -11.44 -5.24 -9.84
C PHE A 216 -12.48 -5.37 -10.95
N ILE A 217 -12.08 -5.89 -12.11
CA ILE A 217 -13.02 -6.17 -13.21
C ILE A 217 -14.12 -7.17 -12.80
N GLY A 218 -13.89 -7.99 -11.77
CA GLY A 218 -14.88 -8.92 -11.24
C GLY A 218 -16.18 -8.24 -10.81
N THR A 219 -16.16 -6.98 -10.37
CA THR A 219 -17.36 -6.22 -10.00
C THR A 219 -18.30 -6.03 -11.19
N ALA A 220 -17.79 -6.07 -12.41
CA ALA A 220 -18.61 -5.95 -13.61
C ALA A 220 -19.59 -7.13 -13.78
N LYS A 221 -19.39 -8.24 -13.05
CA LYS A 221 -20.33 -9.38 -13.02
C LYS A 221 -21.62 -9.10 -12.25
N THR A 222 -21.70 -8.00 -11.48
CA THR A 222 -23.00 -7.60 -10.88
C THR A 222 -24.00 -7.16 -11.94
N TRP A 223 -23.54 -6.85 -13.16
CA TRP A 223 -24.39 -6.44 -14.26
C TRP A 223 -24.94 -7.67 -15.00
N LYS A 224 -26.21 -7.61 -15.40
CA LYS A 224 -26.94 -8.78 -15.94
C LYS A 224 -26.49 -9.24 -17.33
N HIS A 225 -25.63 -8.48 -17.99
CA HIS A 225 -25.23 -8.68 -19.37
C HIS A 225 -23.73 -8.83 -19.51
N ASN A 226 -23.30 -9.28 -20.69
CA ASN A 226 -21.93 -9.10 -21.12
C ASN A 226 -21.54 -7.63 -21.04
N ILE A 227 -20.26 -7.37 -20.88
CA ILE A 227 -19.78 -6.02 -20.67
C ILE A 227 -18.99 -5.54 -21.88
N THR A 228 -19.02 -4.22 -22.07
CA THR A 228 -18.02 -3.50 -22.85
C THR A 228 -17.24 -2.66 -21.85
N GLU A 229 -15.96 -2.96 -21.68
CA GLU A 229 -15.11 -2.26 -20.71
C GLU A 229 -13.68 -2.24 -21.21
N THR A 230 -13.02 -1.11 -21.03
CA THR A 230 -11.61 -0.93 -21.39
C THR A 230 -10.85 -0.40 -20.18
N ILE A 231 -9.75 -1.06 -19.86
CA ILE A 231 -8.85 -0.68 -18.78
C ILE A 231 -7.48 -0.43 -19.40
N GLN A 232 -6.99 0.80 -19.28
CA GLN A 232 -5.67 1.20 -19.69
C GLN A 232 -4.84 1.55 -18.46
N MET A 233 -3.66 0.96 -18.34
CA MET A 233 -2.64 1.38 -17.39
C MET A 233 -1.43 1.88 -18.17
N THR A 234 -1.18 3.18 -18.09
CA THR A 234 -0.02 3.85 -18.69
C THR A 234 1.08 3.96 -17.64
N VAL A 235 2.24 3.35 -17.89
CA VAL A 235 3.38 3.34 -16.95
C VAL A 235 4.54 4.18 -17.49
N ASP A 236 4.83 5.28 -16.82
CA ASP A 236 6.05 6.09 -17.00
C ASP A 236 7.13 5.68 -15.99
N GLY A 237 8.36 5.54 -16.47
CA GLY A 237 9.55 5.26 -15.68
C GLY A 237 9.88 3.77 -15.59
N THR A 238 10.09 3.26 -14.36
CA THR A 238 10.46 1.84 -14.20
C THR A 238 9.25 0.97 -14.48
N GLN A 239 9.46 -0.10 -15.25
CA GLN A 239 8.40 -1.01 -15.68
C GLN A 239 8.09 -2.04 -14.59
N PRO A 240 6.84 -2.54 -14.51
CA PRO A 240 6.47 -3.59 -13.56
C PRO A 240 7.16 -4.92 -13.87
N ASP A 241 7.39 -5.72 -12.83
CA ASP A 241 8.00 -7.05 -12.93
C ASP A 241 7.00 -8.09 -13.46
N ASN A 242 5.72 -7.93 -13.10
CA ASN A 242 4.65 -8.85 -13.45
C ASN A 242 3.35 -8.10 -13.80
N TRP A 243 2.49 -8.73 -14.60
CA TRP A 243 1.18 -8.19 -14.96
C TRP A 243 0.19 -9.30 -15.34
N THR A 244 -1.10 -9.06 -15.10
CA THR A 244 -2.18 -9.94 -15.60
C THR A 244 -2.23 -9.84 -17.13
N LYS A 245 -2.32 -10.97 -17.85
CA LYS A 245 -2.19 -11.01 -19.32
C LYS A 245 -3.11 -10.01 -20.06
N PRO A 246 -2.57 -8.91 -20.63
CA PRO A 246 -3.35 -7.91 -21.37
C PRO A 246 -3.66 -8.38 -22.79
N CYS A 247 -4.65 -7.75 -23.43
CA CYS A 247 -4.92 -7.97 -24.85
C CYS A 247 -3.90 -7.24 -25.73
N LEU A 248 -3.39 -6.10 -25.27
CA LEU A 248 -2.39 -5.31 -25.97
C LEU A 248 -1.39 -4.69 -24.97
N VAL A 249 -0.12 -4.69 -25.37
CA VAL A 249 0.94 -3.90 -24.72
C VAL A 249 1.59 -3.06 -25.80
N THR A 250 1.57 -1.73 -25.64
CA THR A 250 2.23 -0.80 -26.55
C THR A 250 3.28 0.00 -25.81
N GLN A 251 4.47 0.14 -26.40
CA GLN A 251 5.55 0.92 -25.84
C GLN A 251 5.76 2.18 -26.69
N ASN A 252 5.61 3.35 -26.07
CA ASN A 252 5.77 4.66 -26.70
C ASN A 252 6.82 5.47 -25.91
N ASN A 253 8.06 5.50 -26.40
CA ASN A 253 9.20 6.12 -25.70
C ASN A 253 9.50 5.44 -24.35
N ASN A 254 9.37 6.20 -23.24
CA ASN A 254 9.54 5.71 -21.88
C ASN A 254 8.23 5.18 -21.27
N ASP A 255 7.11 5.38 -21.96
CA ASP A 255 5.79 4.99 -21.48
C ASP A 255 5.42 3.62 -22.07
N THR A 256 4.83 2.78 -21.24
CA THR A 256 4.22 1.51 -21.68
C THR A 256 2.75 1.50 -21.31
N ASP A 257 1.90 1.30 -22.31
CA ASP A 257 0.46 1.12 -22.12
C ASP A 257 0.15 -0.38 -22.03
N TYR A 258 -0.53 -0.76 -20.96
CA TYR A 258 -1.12 -2.08 -20.77
C TYR A 258 -2.63 -1.95 -20.94
N LEU A 259 -3.19 -2.62 -21.93
CA LEU A 259 -4.61 -2.53 -22.27
C LEU A 259 -5.29 -3.88 -22.05
N TRP A 260 -6.38 -3.86 -21.29
CA TRP A 260 -7.37 -4.93 -21.22
C TRP A 260 -8.68 -4.39 -21.79
N SER A 261 -9.36 -5.17 -22.61
CA SER A 261 -10.60 -4.74 -23.23
C SER A 261 -11.52 -5.95 -23.41
N TRP A 262 -12.79 -5.73 -23.08
CA TRP A 262 -13.90 -6.64 -23.28
C TRP A 262 -14.87 -5.96 -24.25
N GLU A 263 -15.29 -6.66 -25.30
CA GLU A 263 -16.27 -6.19 -26.29
C GLU A 263 -17.45 -7.16 -26.32
N ASP A 264 -18.53 -6.83 -25.60
CA ASP A 264 -19.73 -7.68 -25.45
C ASP A 264 -19.40 -9.14 -25.08
N GLU A 265 -18.52 -9.33 -24.10
CA GLU A 265 -18.10 -10.66 -23.63
C GLU A 265 -18.24 -10.85 -22.11
N PRO A 266 -18.35 -12.10 -21.63
CA PRO A 266 -18.42 -12.39 -20.21
C PRO A 266 -17.07 -12.19 -19.52
N VAL A 267 -17.09 -11.57 -18.33
CA VAL A 267 -15.89 -11.44 -17.49
C VAL A 267 -15.54 -12.78 -16.85
N THR A 268 -14.34 -13.27 -17.15
CA THR A 268 -13.80 -14.53 -16.58
C THR A 268 -12.71 -14.32 -15.53
N GLN A 269 -12.23 -13.09 -15.37
CA GLN A 269 -11.18 -12.72 -14.42
C GLN A 269 -11.77 -11.82 -13.35
N ASP A 270 -11.21 -11.85 -12.14
CA ASP A 270 -11.69 -10.99 -11.05
C ASP A 270 -10.87 -9.70 -10.94
N ILE A 271 -9.62 -9.75 -11.41
CA ILE A 271 -8.61 -8.71 -11.22
C ILE A 271 -7.72 -8.63 -12.44
N VAL A 272 -7.46 -7.41 -12.92
CA VAL A 272 -6.34 -7.11 -13.83
C VAL A 272 -5.43 -6.06 -13.21
N GLY A 273 -4.15 -6.05 -13.58
CA GLY A 273 -3.22 -5.11 -12.98
C GLY A 273 -1.76 -5.41 -13.26
N ILE A 274 -0.93 -4.60 -12.63
CA ILE A 274 0.53 -4.66 -12.68
C ILE A 274 1.12 -4.81 -11.28
N VAL A 275 2.30 -5.42 -11.19
CA VAL A 275 2.99 -5.72 -9.95
C VAL A 275 4.46 -5.33 -10.06
N TYR A 276 4.94 -4.57 -9.07
CA TYR A 276 6.35 -4.29 -8.82
C TYR A 276 6.81 -5.14 -7.65
N GLU A 277 7.89 -5.88 -7.82
CA GLU A 277 8.53 -6.70 -6.79
C GLU A 277 9.78 -5.98 -6.30
N PHE A 278 10.04 -6.07 -4.99
CA PHE A 278 11.19 -5.45 -4.37
C PHE A 278 12.00 -6.48 -3.61
N GLU A 279 13.32 -6.34 -3.69
CA GLU A 279 14.21 -7.08 -2.80
C GLU A 279 13.92 -6.73 -1.34
N GLU A 280 13.95 -7.76 -0.50
CA GLU A 280 13.77 -7.62 0.93
C GLU A 280 14.98 -6.88 1.52
N LEU A 281 14.72 -5.72 2.13
CA LEU A 281 15.78 -4.92 2.74
C LEU A 281 16.06 -5.44 4.16
N GLU A 282 17.21 -6.06 4.37
CA GLU A 282 17.65 -6.46 5.71
C GLU A 282 17.96 -5.22 6.58
N CYS A 283 17.15 -4.96 7.60
CA CYS A 283 17.45 -3.91 8.58
C CYS A 283 18.56 -4.37 9.53
N LYS A 284 19.78 -3.86 9.33
CA LYS A 284 20.87 -3.98 10.31
C LYS A 284 20.69 -2.92 11.38
N LYS A 285 20.11 -3.29 12.54
CA LYS A 285 20.21 -2.47 13.75
C LYS A 285 21.67 -2.36 14.18
N THR A 286 22.32 -1.26 13.86
CA THR A 286 23.57 -0.87 14.53
C THR A 286 23.24 -0.43 15.94
N THR A 287 23.28 -1.35 16.91
CA THR A 287 23.15 -0.98 18.32
C THR A 287 24.37 -0.14 18.72
N SER A 288 24.14 1.14 19.09
CA SER A 288 25.17 2.06 19.59
C SER A 288 25.58 1.78 21.05
N THR A 289 24.95 0.78 21.67
CA THR A 289 25.19 0.27 23.03
C THR A 289 26.67 0.01 23.35
N PRO A 290 27.51 -0.52 22.45
CA PRO A 290 28.94 -0.73 22.74
C PRO A 290 29.69 0.59 22.98
N ALA A 291 29.34 1.66 22.26
CA ALA A 291 30.01 2.96 22.38
C ALA A 291 29.67 3.67 23.70
N ILE A 292 28.41 3.61 24.13
CA ILE A 292 27.95 4.21 25.40
C ILE A 292 28.53 3.44 26.60
N LEU A 293 28.56 2.10 26.54
CA LEU A 293 29.18 1.30 27.60
C LEU A 293 30.70 1.50 27.67
N SER A 294 31.38 1.62 26.52
CA SER A 294 32.82 1.89 26.48
C SER A 294 33.21 3.23 27.11
N SER A 295 32.41 4.28 26.87
CA SER A 295 32.65 5.63 27.36
C SER A 295 32.33 5.78 28.85
N LEU A 296 31.23 5.19 29.33
CA LEU A 296 30.93 5.09 30.76
C LEU A 296 32.00 4.33 31.54
N PHE A 297 32.55 3.24 30.96
CA PHE A 297 33.58 2.45 31.61
C PHE A 297 34.93 3.18 31.67
N LEU A 298 35.33 3.86 30.58
CA LEU A 298 36.53 4.70 30.55
C LEU A 298 36.45 5.80 31.63
N TYR A 299 35.29 6.44 31.76
CA TYR A 299 35.03 7.42 32.80
C TYR A 299 35.21 6.82 34.20
N LEU A 300 34.67 5.63 34.46
CA LEU A 300 34.79 4.94 35.74
C LEU A 300 36.26 4.62 36.10
N VAL A 301 37.05 4.14 35.13
CA VAL A 301 38.49 3.86 35.29
C VAL A 301 39.26 5.14 35.61
N ILE A 302 38.97 6.25 34.93
CA ILE A 302 39.59 7.55 35.19
C ILE A 302 39.27 8.00 36.62
N VAL A 303 38.01 7.94 37.05
CA VAL A 303 37.57 8.34 38.40
C VAL A 303 38.26 7.53 39.50
N ILE A 304 38.34 6.19 39.35
CA ILE A 304 39.01 5.31 40.33
C ILE A 304 40.50 5.65 40.43
N THR A 305 41.16 5.89 39.29
CA THR A 305 42.59 6.19 39.23
C THR A 305 42.91 7.53 39.89
N LEU A 306 42.08 8.55 39.64
CA LEU A 306 42.21 9.87 40.27
C LEU A 306 41.97 9.83 41.79
N ARG A 307 40.97 9.08 42.26
CA ARG A 307 40.72 8.90 43.70
C ARG A 307 41.86 8.21 44.43
N LYS A 308 42.45 7.17 43.82
CA LYS A 308 43.61 6.49 44.41
C LYS A 308 44.81 7.43 44.54
N ARG A 309 45.10 8.25 43.52
CA ARG A 309 46.18 9.25 43.59
C ARG A 309 45.97 10.25 44.73
N LYS A 310 44.73 10.74 44.92
CA LYS A 310 44.41 11.70 45.99
C LYS A 310 44.60 11.13 47.41
N ASN A 311 44.37 9.82 47.60
CA ASN A 311 44.54 9.18 48.90
C ASN A 311 45.98 8.64 49.14
N SER A 312 46.86 8.73 48.15
CA SER A 312 48.24 8.21 48.22
C SER A 312 49.29 9.31 48.37
N GLY A 313 48.88 10.58 48.37
CA GLY A 313 49.70 11.74 48.70
C GLY A 313 49.20 12.35 49.99
#